data_AF-A0A7K2XAM4-F1
#
_entry.id   AF-A0A7K2XAM4-F1
#
_cell.length_a   1.000
_cell.length_b   1.000
_cell.length_c   1.000
_cell.angle_alpha   90.00
_cell.angle_beta   90.00
_cell.angle_gamma   90.00
#
_symmetry.space_group_name_H-M   'P 1'
#
loop_
_entity.id
_entity.type
_entity.pdbx_description
1 polymer ?
#
loop_
_entity_poly.entity_id
_entity_poly.type
_entity_poly.pdbx_seq_one_letter_code
_entity_poly.pdbx_strand_id
1 'polypeptide(L)'
;MLTNQTSTTGLEDDTRWTALYERAAEESGEYVSEVRRAVEYGLRDPEDSVEMACAAAETTEAVVTALSDPWSLYTPQDAATVASAVFVQLQYSADALDELGRAVERIAERGETRLPVRADAEQTANLADALESLRAVSDTIHGLVTRHASTTVHDLHITPGSAPLPNDHHETVVAVARLLTEQHEGAVTLNTLHEEGAYKPDDGFGCGCDVTIRSGSEKYNFHRGNSKWVVNRDSDGLELLDGSMIYDTEMTLSTALGTAHPQQLVDDVLRIISVGRS
;
A
#
# COMPACT_ATOMS: atom_id res chain seq x y z
N MET A 1 -3.64 8.61 -7.96
CA MET A 1 -3.18 9.72 -7.10
C MET A 1 -4.15 9.75 -5.93
N LEU A 2 -3.81 9.08 -4.83
CA LEU A 2 -4.66 9.03 -3.64
C LEU A 2 -4.72 10.45 -3.08
N THR A 3 -5.83 11.14 -3.34
CA THR A 3 -6.07 12.43 -2.72
C THR A 3 -6.44 12.15 -1.27
N ASN A 4 -5.67 12.73 -0.35
CA ASN A 4 -5.96 12.78 1.08
C ASN A 4 -7.19 13.67 1.37
N GLN A 5 -8.23 13.60 0.53
CA GLN A 5 -9.54 13.99 0.98
C GLN A 5 -9.96 12.91 1.96
N THR A 6 -9.99 13.27 3.23
CA THR A 6 -10.95 12.70 4.17
C THR A 6 -12.33 12.83 3.50
N SER A 7 -12.69 11.84 2.69
CA SER A 7 -14.06 11.60 2.31
C SER A 7 -14.77 11.28 3.60
N THR A 8 -15.32 12.33 4.19
CA THR A 8 -16.26 12.33 5.31
C THR A 8 -17.59 11.69 4.92
N THR A 9 -17.69 11.11 3.72
CA THR A 9 -18.60 10.01 3.44
C THR A 9 -18.14 8.78 4.22
N GLY A 10 -18.35 8.83 5.54
CA GLY A 10 -18.30 7.64 6.37
C GLY A 10 -19.13 6.56 5.71
N LEU A 11 -18.64 5.32 5.76
CA LEU A 11 -19.48 4.18 5.41
C LEU A 11 -20.77 4.31 6.24
N GLU A 12 -21.87 4.67 5.60
CA GLU A 12 -23.20 4.59 6.20
C GLU A 12 -23.39 3.14 6.69
N ASP A 13 -24.17 2.90 7.75
CA ASP A 13 -24.34 1.56 8.35
C ASP A 13 -24.75 0.47 7.34
N ASP A 14 -25.34 0.85 6.20
CA ASP A 14 -25.76 -0.05 5.12
C ASP A 14 -24.70 -0.25 4.02
N THR A 15 -23.53 0.38 4.12
CA THR A 15 -22.50 0.29 3.09
C THR A 15 -21.82 -1.07 3.14
N ARG A 16 -21.77 -1.76 1.99
CA ARG A 16 -21.10 -3.06 1.89
C ARG A 16 -19.63 -2.92 2.26
N TRP A 17 -19.13 -3.90 3.02
CA TRP A 17 -17.72 -3.95 3.42
C TRP A 17 -16.76 -4.04 2.23
N THR A 18 -17.24 -4.42 1.04
CA THR A 18 -16.49 -4.43 -0.23
C THR A 18 -16.31 -3.04 -0.84
N ALA A 19 -17.08 -2.02 -0.42
CA ALA A 19 -17.12 -0.72 -1.08
C ALA A 19 -15.78 0.04 -1.00
N LEU A 20 -15.01 -0.14 0.08
CA LEU A 20 -13.68 0.47 0.21
C LEU A 20 -12.71 -0.09 -0.85
N TYR A 21 -12.69 -1.42 -1.01
CA TYR A 21 -11.94 -2.08 -2.07
C TYR A 21 -12.40 -1.61 -3.45
N GLU A 22 -13.71 -1.61 -3.71
CA GLU A 22 -14.26 -1.26 -5.02
C GLU A 22 -13.82 0.16 -5.45
N ARG A 23 -13.93 1.13 -4.54
CA ARG A 23 -13.47 2.50 -4.77
C ARG A 23 -11.96 2.59 -5.00
N ALA A 24 -11.17 1.94 -4.16
CA ALA A 24 -9.71 1.91 -4.34
C ALA A 24 -9.31 1.25 -5.66
N ALA A 25 -10.05 0.23 -6.11
CA ALA A 25 -9.82 -0.46 -7.36
C ALA A 25 -10.19 0.37 -8.61
N GLU A 26 -11.07 1.37 -8.49
CA GLU A 26 -11.36 2.33 -9.57
C GLU A 26 -10.21 3.33 -9.77
N GLU A 27 -9.55 3.72 -8.68
CA GLU A 27 -8.43 4.68 -8.67
C GLU A 27 -7.04 4.02 -8.87
N SER A 28 -7.02 2.69 -8.92
CA SER A 28 -5.79 1.89 -8.91
C SER A 28 -5.00 1.91 -10.24
N GLY A 29 -3.69 1.68 -10.15
CA GLY A 29 -2.71 1.83 -11.23
C GLY A 29 -2.64 0.66 -12.24
N GLU A 30 -1.55 0.64 -13.01
CA GLU A 30 -1.35 -0.22 -14.18
C GLU A 30 -1.57 -1.72 -13.91
N TYR A 31 -1.13 -2.25 -12.76
CA TYR A 31 -1.22 -3.69 -12.45
C TYR A 31 -2.65 -4.24 -12.41
N VAL A 32 -3.58 -3.54 -11.75
CA VAL A 32 -4.99 -3.96 -11.68
C VAL A 32 -5.63 -3.89 -13.07
N SER A 33 -5.22 -2.92 -13.90
CA SER A 33 -5.72 -2.77 -15.26
C SER A 33 -5.27 -3.91 -16.18
N GLU A 34 -4.04 -4.40 -16.04
CA GLU A 34 -3.55 -5.53 -16.84
C GLU A 34 -4.27 -6.84 -16.51
N VAL A 35 -4.54 -7.11 -15.23
CA VAL A 35 -5.37 -8.28 -14.83
C VAL A 35 -6.79 -8.18 -15.40
N ARG A 36 -7.41 -7.00 -15.34
CA ARG A 36 -8.74 -6.78 -15.96
C ARG A 36 -8.71 -7.03 -17.46
N ARG A 37 -7.69 -6.52 -18.16
CA ARG A 37 -7.52 -6.74 -19.60
C ARG A 37 -7.35 -8.22 -19.93
N ALA A 38 -6.57 -8.97 -19.15
CA ALA A 38 -6.41 -10.41 -19.32
C ALA A 38 -7.78 -11.14 -19.23
N VAL A 39 -8.60 -10.80 -18.24
CA VAL A 39 -9.97 -11.33 -18.11
C VAL A 39 -10.86 -10.93 -19.29
N GLU A 40 -10.81 -9.67 -19.73
CA GLU A 40 -11.60 -9.15 -20.87
C GLU A 40 -11.26 -9.81 -22.21
N TYR A 41 -9.96 -10.04 -22.49
CA TYR A 41 -9.52 -10.73 -23.70
C TYR A 41 -9.82 -12.24 -23.67
N GLY A 42 -10.08 -12.77 -22.48
CA GLY A 42 -10.57 -14.12 -22.23
C GLY A 42 -9.46 -15.11 -21.92
N LEU A 43 -9.63 -15.82 -20.81
CA LEU A 43 -8.78 -16.91 -20.34
C LEU A 43 -9.47 -18.23 -20.70
N ARG A 44 -8.91 -19.00 -21.64
CA ARG A 44 -9.61 -20.14 -22.27
C ARG A 44 -8.81 -21.42 -22.28
N ASP A 45 -7.49 -21.35 -22.20
CA ASP A 45 -6.63 -22.52 -22.28
C ASP A 45 -6.17 -22.96 -20.88
N PRO A 46 -5.75 -24.23 -20.69
CA PRO A 46 -5.27 -24.72 -19.39
C PRO A 46 -4.07 -23.93 -18.85
N GLU A 47 -3.21 -23.43 -19.74
CA GLU A 47 -2.05 -22.60 -19.40
C GLU A 47 -2.49 -21.30 -18.70
N ASP A 48 -3.55 -20.65 -19.18
CA ASP A 48 -4.12 -19.45 -18.57
C ASP A 48 -4.56 -19.71 -17.12
N SER A 49 -5.14 -20.89 -16.86
CA SER A 49 -5.59 -21.25 -15.50
C SER A 49 -4.42 -21.41 -14.53
N VAL A 50 -3.31 -21.99 -15.01
CA VAL A 50 -2.08 -22.15 -14.20
C VAL A 50 -1.40 -20.79 -13.99
N GLU A 51 -1.26 -20.00 -15.05
CA GLU A 51 -0.63 -18.67 -14.98
C GLU A 51 -1.38 -17.75 -14.02
N MET A 52 -2.71 -17.69 -14.11
CA MET A 52 -3.51 -16.88 -13.20
C MET A 52 -3.45 -17.36 -11.75
N ALA A 53 -3.39 -18.67 -11.51
CA ALA A 53 -3.22 -19.21 -10.16
C ALA A 53 -1.85 -18.82 -9.55
N CYS A 54 -0.77 -18.90 -10.34
CA CYS A 54 0.56 -18.45 -9.93
C CYS A 54 0.59 -16.93 -9.68
N ALA A 55 0.03 -16.13 -10.59
CA ALA A 55 -0.06 -14.68 -10.43
C ALA A 55 -0.84 -14.27 -9.17
N ALA A 56 -1.94 -14.97 -8.86
CA ALA A 56 -2.70 -14.76 -7.63
C ALA A 56 -1.87 -15.09 -6.38
N ALA A 57 -1.11 -16.18 -6.40
CA ALA A 57 -0.22 -16.56 -5.30
C ALA A 57 0.90 -15.52 -5.08
N GLU A 58 1.59 -15.10 -6.15
CA GLU A 58 2.65 -14.08 -6.10
C GLU A 58 2.11 -12.73 -5.64
N THR A 59 0.93 -12.33 -6.10
CA THR A 59 0.27 -11.09 -5.65
C THR A 59 -0.06 -11.15 -4.16
N THR A 60 -0.48 -12.32 -3.65
CA THR A 60 -0.72 -12.53 -2.21
C THR A 60 0.56 -12.35 -1.40
N GLU A 61 1.67 -12.91 -1.86
CA GLU A 61 2.98 -12.75 -1.22
C GLU A 61 3.47 -11.30 -1.26
N ALA A 62 3.24 -10.60 -2.37
CA ALA A 62 3.56 -9.18 -2.51
C ALA A 62 2.76 -8.32 -1.52
N VAL A 63 1.48 -8.64 -1.27
CA VAL A 63 0.68 -7.96 -0.23
C VAL A 63 1.29 -8.14 1.16
N VAL A 64 1.73 -9.36 1.51
CA VAL A 64 2.41 -9.61 2.79
C VAL A 64 3.70 -8.78 2.90
N THR A 65 4.49 -8.75 1.82
CA THR A 65 5.73 -7.98 1.77
C THR A 65 5.45 -6.48 1.93
N ALA A 66 4.46 -5.94 1.22
CA ALA A 66 4.06 -4.53 1.30
C ALA A 66 3.62 -4.16 2.73
N LEU A 67 2.85 -5.02 3.41
CA LEU A 67 2.37 -4.79 4.78
C LEU A 67 3.43 -5.02 5.87
N SER A 68 4.57 -5.62 5.52
CA SER A 68 5.66 -5.81 6.48
C SER A 68 6.45 -4.53 6.78
N ASP A 69 6.32 -3.51 5.93
CA ASP A 69 6.95 -2.22 6.15
C ASP A 69 6.25 -1.44 7.29
N PRO A 70 6.99 -0.83 8.24
CA PRO A 70 6.40 -0.06 9.33
C PRO A 70 5.52 1.10 8.89
N TRP A 71 5.76 1.62 7.69
CA TRP A 71 5.07 2.75 7.08
C TRP A 71 4.13 2.31 5.94
N SER A 72 3.80 1.02 5.89
CA SER A 72 2.90 0.43 4.88
C SER A 72 1.48 1.00 4.93
N LEU A 73 1.03 1.42 6.11
CA LEU A 73 -0.28 2.02 6.36
C LEU A 73 -0.11 3.21 7.32
N TYR A 74 -0.77 4.32 7.04
CA TYR A 74 -0.67 5.51 7.89
C TYR A 74 -1.83 5.65 8.86
N THR A 75 -2.98 5.07 8.53
CA THR A 75 -4.21 5.20 9.30
C THR A 75 -4.96 3.88 9.45
N PRO A 76 -5.83 3.76 10.47
CA PRO A 76 -6.80 2.67 10.55
C PRO A 76 -7.71 2.57 9.31
N GLN A 77 -7.99 3.69 8.63
CA GLN A 77 -8.80 3.74 7.41
C GLN A 77 -8.07 3.13 6.21
N ASP A 78 -6.74 3.29 6.13
CA ASP A 78 -5.91 2.55 5.15
C ASP A 78 -6.00 1.05 5.43
N ALA A 79 -5.88 0.68 6.71
CA ALA A 79 -6.02 -0.73 7.14
C ALA A 79 -7.41 -1.30 6.81
N ALA A 80 -8.48 -0.52 6.96
CA ALA A 80 -9.83 -0.93 6.60
C ALA A 80 -9.97 -1.19 5.08
N THR A 81 -9.32 -0.35 4.26
CA THR A 81 -9.31 -0.50 2.80
C THR A 81 -8.56 -1.75 2.38
N VAL A 82 -7.37 -1.99 2.95
CA VAL A 82 -6.62 -3.21 2.70
C VAL A 82 -7.35 -4.45 3.22
N ALA A 83 -7.93 -4.39 4.42
CA ALA A 83 -8.71 -5.50 4.97
C ALA A 83 -9.90 -5.86 4.07
N SER A 84 -10.60 -4.85 3.53
CA SER A 84 -11.66 -5.04 2.54
C SER A 84 -11.15 -5.80 1.32
N ALA A 85 -10.01 -5.39 0.74
CA ALA A 85 -9.42 -6.07 -0.42
C ALA A 85 -8.98 -7.51 -0.10
N VAL A 86 -8.36 -7.74 1.07
CA VAL A 86 -7.92 -9.07 1.50
C VAL A 86 -9.10 -10.01 1.75
N PHE A 87 -10.20 -9.53 2.35
CA PHE A 87 -11.41 -10.35 2.50
C PHE A 87 -12.07 -10.68 1.15
N VAL A 88 -12.08 -9.74 0.20
CA VAL A 88 -12.53 -10.01 -1.19
C VAL A 88 -11.63 -11.06 -1.85
N GLN A 89 -10.32 -10.95 -1.69
CA GLN A 89 -9.37 -11.94 -2.20
C GLN A 89 -9.57 -13.32 -1.59
N LEU A 90 -9.82 -13.41 -0.28
CA LEU A 90 -10.17 -14.68 0.38
C LEU A 90 -11.45 -15.28 -0.19
N GLN A 91 -12.48 -14.44 -0.41
CA GLN A 91 -13.73 -14.89 -1.01
C GLN A 91 -13.53 -15.43 -2.43
N TYR A 92 -12.82 -14.71 -3.30
CA TYR A 92 -12.51 -15.19 -4.65
C TYR A 92 -11.59 -16.41 -4.66
N SER A 93 -10.70 -16.55 -3.67
CA SER A 93 -9.88 -17.76 -3.52
C SER A 93 -10.74 -18.98 -3.18
N ALA A 94 -11.77 -18.80 -2.35
CA ALA A 94 -12.75 -19.86 -2.07
C ALA A 94 -13.55 -20.22 -3.33
N ASP A 95 -14.06 -19.22 -4.05
CA ASP A 95 -14.76 -19.44 -5.33
C ASP A 95 -13.87 -20.20 -6.35
N ALA A 96 -12.56 -19.89 -6.38
CA ALA A 96 -11.59 -20.58 -7.24
C ALA A 96 -11.36 -22.05 -6.83
N LEU A 97 -11.37 -22.38 -5.53
CA LEU A 97 -11.27 -23.77 -5.07
C LEU A 97 -12.50 -24.59 -5.47
N ASP A 98 -13.70 -24.00 -5.36
CA ASP A 98 -14.94 -24.63 -5.82
C ASP A 98 -14.93 -24.84 -7.34
N GLU A 99 -14.47 -23.83 -8.09
CA GLU A 99 -14.39 -23.94 -9.55
C GLU A 99 -13.32 -24.93 -10.00
N LEU A 100 -12.20 -25.05 -9.28
CA LEU A 100 -11.21 -26.11 -9.49
C LEU A 100 -11.84 -27.50 -9.28
N GLY A 101 -12.62 -27.66 -8.22
CA GLY A 101 -13.39 -28.89 -7.98
C GLY A 101 -14.30 -29.23 -9.16
N ARG A 102 -15.08 -28.25 -9.64
CA ARG A 102 -15.95 -28.43 -10.83
C ARG A 102 -15.15 -28.71 -12.10
N ALA A 103 -13.99 -28.07 -12.29
CA ALA A 103 -13.13 -28.32 -13.44
C ALA A 103 -12.63 -29.77 -13.47
N VAL A 104 -12.25 -30.31 -12.32
CA VAL A 104 -11.85 -31.71 -12.17
C VAL A 104 -13.03 -32.66 -12.43
N GLU A 105 -14.23 -32.33 -11.96
CA GLU A 105 -15.43 -33.11 -12.28
C GLU A 105 -15.72 -33.11 -13.80
N ARG A 106 -15.56 -31.97 -14.48
CA ARG A 106 -15.67 -31.91 -15.94
C ARG A 106 -14.62 -32.77 -16.66
N ILE A 107 -13.40 -32.86 -16.14
CA ILE A 107 -12.37 -33.79 -16.67
C ILE A 107 -12.87 -35.25 -16.58
N ALA A 108 -13.49 -35.62 -15.45
CA ALA A 108 -14.06 -36.95 -15.26
C ALA A 108 -15.26 -37.22 -16.18
N GLU A 109 -16.15 -36.23 -16.37
CA GLU A 109 -17.30 -36.32 -17.27
C GLU A 109 -16.88 -36.54 -18.73
N ARG A 110 -15.74 -35.95 -19.15
CA ARG A 110 -15.14 -36.20 -20.47
C ARG A 110 -14.50 -37.58 -20.61
N GLY A 111 -14.41 -38.36 -19.52
CA GLY A 111 -13.82 -39.69 -19.51
C GLY A 111 -12.29 -39.70 -19.44
N GLU A 112 -11.66 -38.54 -19.16
CA GLU A 112 -10.21 -38.40 -19.06
C GLU A 112 -9.66 -38.90 -17.72
N THR A 113 -10.53 -39.01 -16.71
CA THR A 113 -10.22 -39.64 -15.42
C THR A 113 -11.45 -40.38 -14.87
N ARG A 114 -11.25 -41.20 -13.83
CA ARG A 114 -12.34 -41.86 -13.09
C ARG A 114 -12.41 -41.27 -11.69
N LEU A 115 -13.62 -40.90 -11.24
CA LEU A 115 -13.87 -40.55 -9.85
C LEU A 115 -14.01 -41.83 -9.02
N PRO A 116 -13.05 -42.14 -8.14
CA PRO A 116 -13.18 -43.28 -7.24
C PRO A 116 -14.23 -43.00 -6.15
N VAL A 117 -14.63 -44.04 -5.42
CA VAL A 117 -15.29 -43.85 -4.13
C VAL A 117 -14.26 -43.33 -3.13
N ARG A 118 -14.68 -42.55 -2.13
CA ARG A 118 -13.80 -42.06 -1.08
C ARG A 118 -13.01 -43.17 -0.42
N ALA A 119 -11.78 -42.84 -0.02
CA ALA A 119 -10.94 -43.74 0.75
C ALA A 119 -11.55 -43.93 2.15
N ASP A 120 -11.56 -45.17 2.64
CA ASP A 120 -11.78 -45.44 4.06
C ASP A 120 -10.59 -44.97 4.89
N ALA A 121 -10.72 -44.90 6.23
CA ALA A 121 -9.71 -44.36 7.15
C ALA A 121 -8.31 -45.03 7.08
N GLU A 122 -8.23 -46.26 6.54
CA GLU A 122 -6.99 -47.03 6.38
C GLU A 122 -6.40 -46.95 4.96
N GLN A 123 -7.10 -46.31 4.02
CA GLN A 123 -6.69 -46.19 2.63
C GLN A 123 -6.02 -44.84 2.36
N THR A 124 -5.15 -44.81 1.34
CA THR A 124 -4.53 -43.57 0.87
C THR A 124 -5.58 -42.65 0.25
N ALA A 125 -5.55 -41.37 0.61
CA ALA A 125 -6.45 -40.36 0.04
C ALA A 125 -6.39 -40.35 -1.49
N ASN A 126 -7.56 -40.21 -2.10
CA ASN A 126 -7.76 -40.27 -3.54
C ASN A 126 -8.45 -39.01 -4.08
N LEU A 127 -8.79 -39.01 -5.37
CA LEU A 127 -9.37 -37.84 -6.03
C LEU A 127 -10.71 -37.39 -5.42
N ALA A 128 -11.55 -38.31 -4.92
CA ALA A 128 -12.81 -37.97 -4.27
C ALA A 128 -12.61 -37.35 -2.88
N ASP A 129 -11.50 -37.66 -2.21
CA ASP A 129 -11.09 -37.04 -0.94
C ASP A 129 -10.53 -35.64 -1.19
N ALA A 130 -9.79 -35.44 -2.29
CA ALA A 130 -9.30 -34.14 -2.72
C ALA A 130 -10.46 -33.18 -3.06
N LEU A 131 -11.46 -33.64 -3.83
CA LEU A 131 -12.66 -32.85 -4.16
C LEU A 131 -13.44 -32.45 -2.91
N GLU A 132 -13.52 -33.32 -1.89
CA GLU A 132 -14.12 -32.93 -0.61
C GLU A 132 -13.32 -31.85 0.09
N SER A 133 -12.01 -32.01 0.09
CA SER A 133 -11.11 -31.10 0.79
C SER A 133 -11.23 -29.70 0.17
N LEU A 134 -11.31 -29.60 -1.16
CA LEU A 134 -11.54 -28.34 -1.85
C LEU A 134 -12.86 -27.68 -1.41
N ARG A 135 -13.96 -28.43 -1.41
CA ARG A 135 -15.29 -27.93 -0.97
C ARG A 135 -15.29 -27.52 0.50
N ALA A 136 -14.76 -28.37 1.38
CA ALA A 136 -14.71 -28.10 2.81
C ALA A 136 -13.86 -26.86 3.14
N VAL A 137 -12.76 -26.66 2.42
CA VAL A 137 -11.92 -25.46 2.56
C VAL A 137 -12.65 -24.23 2.01
N SER A 138 -13.30 -24.33 0.84
CA SER A 138 -14.12 -23.24 0.29
C SER A 138 -15.21 -22.80 1.28
N ASP A 139 -16.03 -23.75 1.76
CA ASP A 139 -17.10 -23.50 2.74
C ASP A 139 -16.57 -22.86 4.02
N THR A 140 -15.41 -23.32 4.49
CA THR A 140 -14.76 -22.75 5.69
C THR A 140 -14.36 -21.30 5.45
N ILE A 141 -13.74 -20.99 4.32
CA ILE A 141 -13.30 -19.63 3.99
C ILE A 141 -14.52 -18.71 3.82
N HIS A 142 -15.54 -19.12 3.06
CA HIS A 142 -16.78 -18.35 2.92
C HIS A 142 -17.44 -18.09 4.28
N GLY A 143 -17.48 -19.10 5.16
CA GLY A 143 -18.00 -18.97 6.52
C GLY A 143 -17.22 -17.96 7.37
N LEU A 144 -15.90 -17.92 7.23
CA LEU A 144 -15.04 -16.94 7.92
C LEU A 144 -15.25 -15.52 7.39
N VAL A 145 -15.25 -15.34 6.07
CA VAL A 145 -15.49 -14.02 5.43
C VAL A 145 -16.86 -13.48 5.84
N THR A 146 -17.92 -14.30 5.72
CA THR A 146 -19.29 -13.93 6.09
C THR A 146 -19.40 -13.50 7.56
N ARG A 147 -18.64 -14.14 8.45
CA ARG A 147 -18.69 -13.86 9.89
C ARG A 147 -17.92 -12.60 10.28
N HIS A 148 -16.82 -12.30 9.60
CA HIS A 148 -15.83 -11.33 10.10
C HIS A 148 -15.65 -10.09 9.23
N ALA A 149 -15.84 -10.18 7.92
CA ALA A 149 -15.44 -9.11 7.00
C ALA A 149 -16.13 -7.78 7.33
N SER A 150 -17.45 -7.81 7.54
CA SER A 150 -18.23 -6.59 7.81
C SER A 150 -17.79 -5.88 9.09
N THR A 151 -17.74 -6.61 10.21
CA THR A 151 -17.37 -6.02 11.50
C THR A 151 -15.93 -5.54 11.50
N THR A 152 -14.97 -6.34 11.01
CA THR A 152 -13.56 -5.96 11.01
C THR A 152 -13.30 -4.72 10.17
N VAL A 153 -13.86 -4.64 8.95
CA VAL A 153 -13.68 -3.48 8.06
C VAL A 153 -14.33 -2.24 8.68
N HIS A 154 -15.53 -2.37 9.25
CA HIS A 154 -16.22 -1.26 9.89
C HIS A 154 -15.44 -0.74 11.11
N ASP A 155 -15.06 -1.62 12.03
CA ASP A 155 -14.34 -1.25 13.26
C ASP A 155 -13.01 -0.54 12.95
N LEU A 156 -12.25 -1.04 11.97
CA LEU A 156 -11.05 -0.37 11.49
C LEU A 156 -11.36 1.01 10.91
N HIS A 157 -12.41 1.13 10.09
CA HIS A 157 -12.76 2.37 9.41
C HIS A 157 -13.20 3.47 10.40
N ILE A 158 -13.97 3.12 11.42
CA ILE A 158 -14.45 4.10 12.43
C ILE A 158 -13.42 4.39 13.51
N THR A 159 -12.34 3.60 13.60
CA THR A 159 -11.30 3.80 14.61
C THR A 159 -10.60 5.14 14.36
N PRO A 160 -10.62 6.07 15.34
CA PRO A 160 -9.93 7.35 15.18
C PRO A 160 -8.43 7.17 15.05
N GLY A 161 -7.82 7.87 14.09
CA GLY A 161 -6.37 8.02 14.02
C GLY A 161 -5.85 8.80 15.22
N SER A 162 -4.71 8.38 15.77
CA SER A 162 -4.06 9.07 16.91
C SER A 162 -3.20 10.25 16.48
N ALA A 163 -2.74 10.27 15.22
CA ALA A 163 -1.95 11.34 14.63
C ALA A 163 -2.68 11.91 13.40
N PRO A 164 -2.94 13.23 13.34
CA PRO A 164 -3.46 13.83 12.12
C PRO A 164 -2.39 13.77 11.03
N LEU A 165 -2.78 13.27 9.85
CA LEU A 165 -1.94 13.36 8.68
C LEU A 165 -1.97 14.78 8.09
N PRO A 166 -0.87 15.26 7.51
CA PRO A 166 -0.87 16.49 6.74
C PRO A 166 -1.85 16.44 5.58
N ASN A 167 -2.54 17.56 5.35
CA ASN A 167 -3.46 17.73 4.22
C ASN A 167 -2.70 18.06 2.91
N ASP A 168 -1.51 18.64 3.02
CA ASP A 168 -0.70 19.05 1.88
C ASP A 168 0.82 18.97 2.15
N HIS A 169 1.59 19.33 1.14
CA HIS A 169 3.06 19.29 1.19
C HIS A 169 3.63 20.31 2.17
N HIS A 170 2.98 21.46 2.34
CA HIS A 170 3.43 22.49 3.27
C HIS A 170 3.25 22.03 4.72
N GLU A 171 2.05 21.54 5.07
CA GLU A 171 1.79 20.95 6.37
C GLU A 171 2.75 19.80 6.68
N THR A 172 3.11 19.01 5.67
CA THR A 172 4.10 17.93 5.82
C THR A 172 5.49 18.49 6.18
N VAL A 173 5.98 19.49 5.44
CA VAL A 173 7.28 20.14 5.73
C VAL A 173 7.30 20.74 7.13
N VAL A 174 6.23 21.45 7.52
CA VAL A 174 6.10 22.06 8.86
C VAL A 174 6.13 20.99 9.96
N ALA A 175 5.40 19.88 9.77
CA ALA A 175 5.38 18.79 10.74
C ALA A 175 6.74 18.09 10.86
N VAL A 176 7.44 17.87 9.73
CA VAL A 176 8.81 17.32 9.72
C VAL A 176 9.78 18.25 10.44
N ALA A 177 9.74 19.56 10.18
CA ALA A 177 10.60 20.54 10.85
C ALA A 177 10.41 20.52 12.38
N ARG A 178 9.15 20.44 12.84
CA ARG A 178 8.83 20.35 14.27
C ARG A 178 9.41 19.08 14.90
N LEU A 179 9.15 17.92 14.29
CA LEU A 179 9.64 16.64 14.80
C LEU A 179 11.18 16.57 14.79
N LEU A 180 11.84 17.09 13.75
CA LEU A 180 13.30 17.18 13.72
C LEU A 180 13.83 18.09 14.82
N THR A 181 13.16 19.21 15.11
CA THR A 181 13.55 20.10 16.22
C THR A 181 13.48 19.39 17.58
N GLU A 182 12.55 18.45 17.74
CA GLU A 182 12.39 17.65 18.96
C GLU A 182 13.39 16.48 19.05
N GLN A 183 13.72 15.85 17.92
CA GLN A 183 14.44 14.57 17.87
C GLN A 183 15.92 14.69 17.49
N HIS A 184 16.32 15.78 16.83
CA HIS A 184 17.70 16.02 16.39
C HIS A 184 18.42 16.96 17.37
N GLU A 185 19.64 16.62 17.74
CA GLU A 185 20.42 17.43 18.70
C GLU A 185 20.94 18.75 18.11
N GLY A 186 21.03 18.84 16.77
CA GLY A 186 21.56 20.01 16.08
C GLY A 186 20.50 21.06 15.75
N ALA A 187 20.94 22.21 15.24
CA ALA A 187 20.01 23.28 14.86
C ALA A 187 19.15 22.88 13.65
N VAL A 188 17.85 23.08 13.77
CA VAL A 188 16.85 22.88 12.71
C VAL A 188 16.20 24.23 12.41
N THR A 189 16.02 24.57 11.14
CA THR A 189 15.43 25.82 10.70
C THR A 189 14.47 25.57 9.55
N LEU A 190 13.20 25.91 9.74
CA LEU A 190 12.19 25.93 8.69
C LEU A 190 12.33 27.23 7.90
N ASN A 191 12.57 27.12 6.59
CA ASN A 191 12.61 28.23 5.67
C ASN A 191 11.27 28.29 4.92
N THR A 192 10.49 29.34 5.16
CA THR A 192 9.18 29.54 4.54
C THR A 192 9.29 30.50 3.35
N LEU A 193 8.71 30.11 2.20
CA LEU A 193 8.68 30.93 1.00
C LEU A 193 7.41 31.79 0.88
N HIS A 194 6.38 31.48 1.67
CA HIS A 194 5.08 32.13 1.63
C HIS A 194 4.48 32.26 3.04
N GLU A 195 3.56 33.22 3.20
CA GLU A 195 2.80 33.41 4.44
C GLU A 195 1.85 32.22 4.70
N GLU A 196 1.45 32.05 5.96
CA GLU A 196 0.53 30.99 6.40
C GLU A 196 -0.82 31.13 5.65
N GLY A 197 -1.27 30.06 4.98
CA GLY A 197 -2.50 30.06 4.18
C GLY A 197 -2.38 30.64 2.76
N ALA A 198 -1.19 31.10 2.33
CA ALA A 198 -0.95 31.59 0.97
C ALA A 198 -0.57 30.47 -0.04
N TYR A 199 -0.80 29.21 0.32
CA TYR A 199 -0.49 28.05 -0.50
C TYR A 199 -1.25 28.07 -1.84
N LYS A 200 -0.55 27.74 -2.92
CA LYS A 200 -1.15 27.48 -4.24
C LYS A 200 -0.99 26.00 -4.57
N PRO A 201 -1.98 25.37 -5.24
CA PRO A 201 -1.91 23.98 -5.65
C PRO A 201 -0.62 23.69 -6.45
N ASP A 202 0.04 22.58 -6.10
CA ASP A 202 1.36 22.16 -6.59
C ASP A 202 1.36 21.71 -8.06
N ASP A 203 2.40 22.09 -8.80
CA ASP A 203 2.74 21.67 -10.17
C ASP A 203 3.81 20.55 -10.22
N GLY A 204 4.21 20.03 -9.05
CA GLY A 204 5.19 18.98 -8.86
C GLY A 204 6.49 19.43 -8.17
N PHE A 205 6.65 20.72 -7.88
CA PHE A 205 7.84 21.29 -7.24
C PHE A 205 7.67 21.56 -5.74
N GLY A 206 6.54 21.19 -5.15
CA GLY A 206 6.24 21.43 -3.74
C GLY A 206 5.80 22.87 -3.46
N CYS A 207 5.80 23.26 -2.19
CA CYS A 207 5.42 24.61 -1.77
C CYS A 207 6.59 25.61 -1.72
N GLY A 208 7.80 25.17 -2.09
CA GLY A 208 9.03 25.96 -1.98
C GLY A 208 9.55 26.18 -0.56
N CYS A 209 8.89 25.60 0.46
CA CYS A 209 9.43 25.57 1.82
C CYS A 209 10.42 24.41 1.99
N ASP A 210 11.47 24.63 2.78
CA ASP A 210 12.50 23.65 3.07
C ASP A 210 12.92 23.67 4.55
N VAL A 211 13.63 22.63 4.97
CA VAL A 211 14.17 22.51 6.32
C VAL A 211 15.69 22.39 6.23
N THR A 212 16.36 23.38 6.80
CA THR A 212 17.80 23.34 7.04
C THR A 212 18.10 22.61 8.34
N ILE A 213 18.98 21.62 8.30
CA ILE A 213 19.36 20.78 9.43
C ILE A 213 20.88 20.81 9.59
N ARG A 214 21.39 21.19 10.76
CA ARG A 214 22.82 21.19 11.06
C ARG A 214 23.23 19.97 11.86
N SER A 215 24.25 19.25 11.42
CA SER A 215 24.81 18.11 12.16
C SER A 215 26.34 18.18 12.13
N GLY A 216 26.94 18.60 13.25
CA GLY A 216 28.37 18.90 13.30
C GLY A 216 28.71 20.12 12.43
N SER A 217 29.68 19.99 11.52
CA SER A 217 30.02 21.01 10.54
C SER A 217 29.19 20.95 9.26
N GLU A 218 28.36 19.92 9.10
CA GLU A 218 27.59 19.69 7.88
C GLU A 218 26.20 20.32 7.97
N LYS A 219 25.69 20.77 6.82
CA LYS A 219 24.33 21.27 6.65
C LYS A 219 23.59 20.39 5.64
N TYR A 220 22.36 20.04 5.98
CA TYR A 220 21.46 19.29 5.13
C TYR A 220 20.24 20.14 4.82
N ASN A 221 19.68 19.96 3.63
CA ASN A 221 18.45 20.60 3.18
C ASN A 221 17.41 19.52 2.84
N PHE A 222 16.30 19.50 3.57
CA PHE A 222 15.15 18.66 3.29
C PHE A 222 14.06 19.47 2.61
N HIS A 223 13.57 19.01 1.46
CA HIS A 223 12.47 19.63 0.73
C HIS A 223 11.76 18.64 -0.17
N ARG A 224 10.67 19.10 -0.80
CA ARG A 224 10.01 18.40 -1.90
C ARG A 224 10.40 19.05 -3.22
N GLY A 225 10.87 18.26 -4.18
CA GLY A 225 11.19 18.70 -5.53
C GLY A 225 10.99 17.55 -6.52
N ASN A 226 10.63 17.86 -7.76
CA ASN A 226 10.42 16.87 -8.83
C ASN A 226 9.48 15.71 -8.40
N SER A 227 8.39 16.03 -7.71
CA SER A 227 7.40 15.10 -7.16
C SER A 227 7.95 14.08 -6.14
N LYS A 228 9.11 14.36 -5.52
CA LYS A 228 9.75 13.49 -4.54
C LYS A 228 10.21 14.28 -3.31
N TRP A 229 10.32 13.59 -2.19
CA TRP A 229 11.02 14.11 -1.03
C TRP A 229 12.51 13.82 -1.18
N VAL A 230 13.33 14.83 -0.89
CA VAL A 230 14.79 14.73 -1.02
C VAL A 230 15.49 15.34 0.19
N VAL A 231 16.66 14.79 0.50
CA VAL A 231 17.66 15.41 1.37
C VAL A 231 18.92 15.65 0.57
N ASN A 232 19.40 16.89 0.59
CA ASN A 232 20.67 17.25 0.00
C ASN A 232 21.66 17.62 1.10
N ARG A 233 22.92 17.31 0.88
CA ARG A 233 24.03 17.76 1.73
C ARG A 233 24.64 19.00 1.10
N ASP A 234 24.81 20.07 1.86
CA ASP A 234 25.32 21.34 1.34
C ASP A 234 26.71 21.20 0.72
N SER A 235 27.56 20.34 1.28
CA SER A 235 28.90 20.07 0.72
C SER A 235 28.91 19.35 -0.64
N ASP A 236 27.79 18.72 -1.02
CA ASP A 236 27.62 18.09 -2.35
C ASP A 236 27.07 19.08 -3.39
N GLY A 237 26.68 20.28 -2.96
CA GLY A 237 26.10 21.29 -3.81
C GLY A 237 27.12 22.29 -4.37
N LEU A 238 26.80 22.84 -5.54
CA LEU A 238 27.51 23.95 -6.16
C LEU A 238 26.72 25.24 -5.95
N GLU A 239 27.34 26.20 -5.27
CA GLU A 239 26.78 27.55 -5.10
C GLU A 239 26.88 28.32 -6.42
N LEU A 240 25.74 28.80 -6.91
CA LEU A 240 25.64 29.66 -8.07
C LEU A 240 25.90 31.13 -7.70
N LEU A 241 26.14 31.96 -8.71
CA LEU A 241 26.47 33.39 -8.52
C LEU A 241 25.35 34.21 -7.86
N ASP A 242 24.12 33.70 -7.88
CA ASP A 242 22.96 34.30 -7.22
C ASP A 242 22.75 33.81 -5.78
N GLY A 243 23.64 32.94 -5.29
CA GLY A 243 23.58 32.33 -3.95
C GLY A 243 22.63 31.13 -3.86
N SER A 244 22.05 30.68 -4.97
CA SER A 244 21.31 29.42 -5.00
C SER A 244 22.25 28.21 -5.07
N MET A 245 21.80 27.05 -4.60
CA MET A 245 22.57 25.80 -4.64
C MET A 245 21.98 24.87 -5.70
N ILE A 246 22.83 24.30 -6.56
CA ILE A 246 22.46 23.16 -7.40
C ILE A 246 23.12 21.90 -6.84
N TYR A 247 22.41 20.78 -6.87
CA TYR A 247 22.89 19.51 -6.34
C TYR A 247 22.91 18.49 -7.49
N ASP A 248 24.07 17.90 -7.74
CA ASP A 248 24.21 16.83 -8.75
C ASP A 248 23.79 15.46 -8.19
N THR A 249 23.67 15.36 -6.87
CA THR A 249 23.26 14.15 -6.15
C THR A 249 22.14 14.48 -5.15
N GLU A 250 20.97 13.90 -5.38
CA GLU A 250 19.82 13.96 -4.47
C GLU A 250 19.69 12.63 -3.70
N MET A 251 19.60 12.68 -2.37
CA MET A 251 19.27 11.49 -1.58
C MET A 251 17.75 11.39 -1.49
N THR A 252 17.16 10.50 -2.30
CA THR A 252 15.71 10.26 -2.29
C THR A 252 15.30 9.50 -1.04
N LEU A 253 14.19 9.92 -0.41
CA LEU A 253 13.60 9.22 0.73
C LEU A 253 12.83 7.95 0.31
N SER A 254 12.41 7.14 1.29
CA SER A 254 11.69 5.89 1.07
C SER A 254 10.32 6.06 0.41
N THR A 255 9.77 7.27 0.40
CA THR A 255 8.45 7.58 -0.18
C THR A 255 8.48 8.86 -1.01
N ALA A 256 7.68 8.86 -2.09
CA ALA A 256 7.41 10.04 -2.90
C ALA A 256 6.07 10.70 -2.55
N LEU A 257 5.26 10.09 -1.66
CA LEU A 257 3.91 10.58 -1.35
C LEU A 257 3.99 11.97 -0.74
N GLY A 258 3.33 12.94 -1.38
CA GLY A 258 3.37 14.33 -0.95
C GLY A 258 2.79 14.60 0.44
N THR A 259 1.92 13.74 0.95
CA THR A 259 1.36 13.79 2.30
C THR A 259 1.83 12.61 3.14
N ALA A 260 3.08 12.17 2.91
CA ALA A 260 3.71 11.10 3.68
C ALA A 260 3.67 11.39 5.18
N HIS A 261 3.59 10.33 5.99
CA HIS A 261 3.61 10.47 7.43
C HIS A 261 4.89 11.19 7.89
N PRO A 262 4.81 12.31 8.63
CA PRO A 262 5.99 13.13 8.94
C PRO A 262 7.10 12.34 9.65
N GLN A 263 6.76 11.43 10.55
CA GLN A 263 7.76 10.60 11.24
C GLN A 263 8.53 9.66 10.30
N GLN A 264 7.91 9.15 9.21
CA GLN A 264 8.63 8.35 8.21
C GLN A 264 9.77 9.17 7.58
N LEU A 265 9.46 10.41 7.21
CA LEU A 265 10.42 11.31 6.59
C LEU A 265 11.52 11.69 7.59
N VAL A 266 11.18 11.89 8.86
CA VAL A 266 12.16 12.14 9.93
C VAL A 266 13.10 10.95 10.11
N ASP A 267 12.58 9.73 10.19
CA ASP A 267 13.40 8.52 10.36
C ASP A 267 14.38 8.35 9.18
N ASP A 268 13.91 8.61 7.96
CA ASP A 268 14.75 8.62 6.75
C ASP A 268 15.84 9.69 6.80
N VAL A 269 15.48 10.93 7.15
CA VAL A 269 16.42 12.05 7.30
C VAL A 269 17.49 11.72 8.33
N LEU A 270 17.11 11.25 9.51
CA LEU A 270 18.04 10.93 10.59
C LEU A 270 18.94 9.75 10.23
N ARG A 271 18.41 8.74 9.54
CA ARG A 271 19.21 7.63 8.97
C ARG A 271 20.27 8.16 8.01
N ILE A 272 19.90 9.03 7.06
CA ILE A 272 20.83 9.65 6.10
C ILE A 272 21.93 10.44 6.83
N ILE A 273 21.55 11.27 7.80
CA ILE A 273 22.49 12.07 8.60
C ILE A 273 23.46 11.16 9.36
N SER A 274 22.98 10.05 9.94
CA SER A 274 23.83 9.12 10.69
C SER A 274 24.87 8.40 9.81
N VAL A 275 24.50 7.98 8.60
CA VAL A 275 25.44 7.38 7.63
C VAL A 275 26.46 8.42 7.17
N GLY A 276 26.07 9.69 7.07
CA GLY A 276 27.00 10.77 6.73
C GLY A 276 28.08 11.08 7.78
N ARG A 277 27.97 10.52 9.00
CA ARG A 277 28.96 10.71 10.08
C ARG A 277 30.06 9.64 10.11
N SER A 278 29.89 8.52 9.41
CA SER A 278 30.87 7.42 9.34
C SER A 278 31.89 7.63 8.24
#